data_AF-A0A447XTG5-F1
#
_entry.id   AF-A0A447XTG5-F1
#
_cell.length_a   1.000
_cell.length_b   1.000
_cell.length_c   1.000
_cell.angle_alpha   90.00
_cell.angle_beta   90.00
_cell.angle_gamma   90.00
#
_symmetry.space_group_name_H-M   'P 1'
#
loop_
_entity.id
_entity.type
_entity.pdbx_description
1 polymer ?
#
loop_
_entity_poly.entity_id
_entity_poly.type
_entity_poly.pdbx_seq_one_letter_code
_entity_poly.pdbx_strand_id
1 'polypeptide(L)'
;MSSLNLFDDVVPLEKQHPIYIMMKKERYEPEREVINQWAKGFLDRDNKFTKEFQTSFEPCLWELYLFAYLKELGLRNDFSYDAPDFIVNEPGFCIEATIALPAQGAPGAHGFSTEDMPRDFNKFNSEASIRLSNSFISKVKKLRSRYSQLPQCKEKPLLSP
;
A
#
# COMPACT_ATOMS: atom_id res chain seq x y z
N MET A 1 -15.86 17.71 -6.03
CA MET A 1 -15.20 16.46 -5.59
C MET A 1 -14.26 16.83 -4.46
N SER A 2 -14.39 16.21 -3.29
CA SER A 2 -13.53 16.55 -2.14
C SER A 2 -12.10 16.14 -2.47
N SER A 3 -11.15 17.07 -2.31
CA SER A 3 -9.73 16.78 -2.44
C SER A 3 -9.29 16.04 -1.18
N LEU A 4 -8.61 14.90 -1.33
CA LEU A 4 -7.98 14.24 -0.20
C LEU A 4 -6.80 15.10 0.26
N ASN A 5 -6.78 15.50 1.54
CA ASN A 5 -5.63 16.21 2.09
C ASN A 5 -4.77 15.24 2.90
N LEU A 6 -3.64 14.84 2.33
CA LEU A 6 -2.75 13.81 2.90
C LEU A 6 -1.82 14.34 3.99
N PHE A 7 -1.44 15.62 3.92
CA PHE A 7 -0.37 16.22 4.72
C PHE A 7 -0.87 17.23 5.78
N ASP A 8 -2.18 17.31 5.99
CA ASP A 8 -2.78 17.95 7.16
C ASP A 8 -2.82 16.95 8.31
N ASP A 9 -2.13 17.24 9.42
CA ASP A 9 -2.06 16.31 10.54
C ASP A 9 -3.44 16.04 11.15
N VAL A 10 -3.90 14.78 11.05
CA VAL A 10 -5.14 14.29 11.69
C VAL A 10 -4.86 13.35 12.86
N VAL A 11 -3.59 13.01 13.08
CA VAL A 11 -3.12 12.26 14.24
C VAL A 11 -1.99 12.99 14.99
N PRO A 12 -1.89 12.81 16.31
CA PRO A 12 -0.77 13.32 17.10
C PRO A 12 0.60 12.85 16.60
N LEU A 13 1.64 13.67 16.81
CA LEU A 13 3.01 13.43 16.34
C LEU A 13 3.56 12.06 16.73
N GLU A 14 3.27 11.59 17.94
CA GLU A 14 3.72 10.30 18.45
C GLU A 14 3.12 9.08 17.72
N LYS A 15 2.04 9.28 16.97
CA LYS A 15 1.41 8.25 16.12
C LYS A 15 1.83 8.37 14.67
N GLN A 16 2.53 9.44 14.29
CA GLN A 16 2.93 9.67 12.91
C GLN A 16 4.09 8.76 12.52
N HIS A 17 4.02 8.22 11.31
CA HIS A 17 5.06 7.39 10.74
C HIS A 17 6.34 8.20 10.50
N PRO A 18 7.54 7.65 10.77
CA PRO A 18 8.80 8.38 10.59
C PRO A 18 9.00 8.95 9.18
N ILE A 19 8.58 8.23 8.14
CA ILE A 19 8.64 8.71 6.75
C ILE A 19 7.65 9.85 6.52
N TYR A 20 6.44 9.78 7.08
CA TYR A 20 5.48 10.88 6.98
C TYR A 20 6.04 12.16 7.63
N ILE A 21 6.64 12.04 8.82
CA ILE A 21 7.31 13.16 9.50
C ILE A 21 8.44 13.73 8.64
N MET A 22 9.25 12.86 8.03
CA MET A 22 10.33 13.27 7.13
C MET A 22 9.78 14.06 5.93
N MET A 23 8.72 13.56 5.27
CA MET A 23 8.10 14.16 4.09
C MET A 23 7.49 15.54 4.35
N LYS A 24 7.14 15.87 5.59
CA LYS A 24 6.66 17.22 5.95
C LYS A 24 7.74 18.29 5.93
N LYS A 25 9.02 17.95 5.87
CA LYS A 25 10.11 18.94 5.78
C LYS A 25 10.06 19.66 4.43
N GLU A 26 10.35 20.96 4.43
CA GLU A 26 10.26 21.84 3.25
C GLU A 26 10.98 21.28 2.01
N ARG A 27 12.16 20.68 2.19
CA ARG A 27 12.93 20.08 1.09
C ARG A 27 12.23 18.95 0.33
N TYR A 28 11.17 18.35 0.88
CA TYR A 28 10.39 17.29 0.23
C TYR A 28 9.06 17.80 -0.35
N GLU A 29 8.92 19.12 -0.51
CA GLU A 29 7.74 19.72 -1.15
C GLU A 29 7.47 19.15 -2.55
N PRO A 30 8.46 18.96 -3.45
CA PRO A 30 8.22 18.38 -4.77
C PRO A 30 7.64 16.96 -4.70
N GLU A 31 8.15 16.12 -3.79
CA GLU A 31 7.65 14.76 -3.60
C GLU A 31 6.24 14.75 -3.01
N ARG A 32 5.91 15.68 -2.10
CA ARG A 32 4.54 15.86 -1.63
C ARG A 32 3.61 16.29 -2.76
N GLU A 33 4.06 17.15 -3.67
CA GLU A 33 3.28 17.55 -4.83
C GLU A 33 2.95 16.33 -5.71
N VAL A 34 3.93 15.49 -6.03
CA VAL A 34 3.73 14.25 -6.80
C VAL A 34 2.71 13.32 -6.12
N ILE A 35 2.85 13.10 -4.82
CA ILE A 35 1.92 12.23 -4.07
C ILE A 35 0.51 12.82 -4.07
N ASN A 36 0.36 14.13 -3.88
CA ASN A 36 -0.94 14.80 -3.98
C ASN A 36 -1.53 14.72 -5.39
N GLN A 37 -0.70 14.77 -6.44
CA GLN A 37 -1.14 14.56 -7.81
C GLN A 37 -1.65 13.13 -8.04
N TRP A 38 -0.97 12.11 -7.50
CA TRP A 38 -1.43 10.71 -7.53
C TRP A 38 -2.78 10.54 -6.85
N ALA A 39 -3.01 11.21 -5.72
CA ALA A 39 -4.27 11.14 -4.99
C ALA A 39 -5.46 11.84 -5.68
N LYS A 40 -5.25 12.62 -6.75
CA LYS A 40 -6.34 13.31 -7.45
C LYS A 40 -7.34 12.33 -8.04
N GLY A 41 -8.55 12.30 -7.47
CA GLY A 41 -9.65 11.42 -7.88
C GLY A 41 -9.65 10.06 -7.17
N PHE A 42 -8.74 9.85 -6.21
CA PHE A 42 -8.79 8.70 -5.33
C PHE A 42 -10.01 8.82 -4.40
N LEU A 43 -10.77 7.73 -4.23
CA LEU A 43 -11.96 7.72 -3.38
C LEU A 43 -11.64 7.08 -2.02
N ASP A 44 -11.59 7.90 -0.98
CA ASP A 44 -11.50 7.43 0.40
C ASP A 44 -12.88 6.98 0.89
N ARG A 45 -13.17 5.69 0.69
CA ARG A 45 -14.50 5.08 0.89
C ARG A 45 -14.98 5.16 2.35
N ASP A 46 -14.07 5.07 3.31
CA ASP A 46 -14.40 4.99 4.74
C ASP A 46 -13.85 6.16 5.57
N ASN A 47 -13.27 7.17 4.90
CA ASN A 47 -12.65 8.37 5.50
C ASN A 47 -11.50 8.02 6.47
N LYS A 48 -10.82 6.89 6.26
CA LYS A 48 -9.66 6.50 7.07
C LYS A 48 -8.35 6.68 6.34
N PHE A 49 -8.35 6.83 5.01
CA PHE A 49 -7.13 6.81 4.22
C PHE A 49 -6.12 7.86 4.68
N THR A 50 -6.53 9.10 4.91
CA THR A 50 -5.62 10.15 5.40
C THR A 50 -4.97 9.77 6.74
N LYS A 51 -5.76 9.21 7.67
CA LYS A 51 -5.24 8.76 8.96
C LYS A 51 -4.25 7.63 8.79
N GLU A 52 -4.58 6.65 7.96
CA GLU A 52 -3.74 5.49 7.69
C GLU A 52 -2.45 5.88 6.96
N PHE A 53 -2.51 6.82 6.02
CA PHE A 53 -1.33 7.38 5.36
C PHE A 53 -0.35 8.01 6.36
N GLN A 54 -0.87 8.60 7.44
CA GLN A 54 -0.05 9.21 8.49
C GLN A 54 0.52 8.19 9.48
N THR A 55 -0.15 7.06 9.72
CA THR A 55 0.29 6.06 10.71
C THR A 55 0.99 4.83 10.11
N SER A 56 0.69 4.53 8.85
CA SER A 56 1.03 3.33 8.09
C SER A 56 1.38 3.73 6.65
N PHE A 57 2.49 4.46 6.49
CA PHE A 57 2.81 5.20 5.27
C PHE A 57 3.00 4.31 4.03
N GLU A 58 3.81 3.26 4.14
CA GLU A 58 4.22 2.43 2.99
C GLU A 58 3.04 1.71 2.30
N PRO A 59 2.09 1.06 3.01
CA PRO A 59 0.90 0.49 2.37
C PRO A 59 0.09 1.53 1.59
N CYS A 60 -0.21 2.68 2.22
CA CYS A 60 -1.02 3.72 1.59
C CYS A 60 -0.31 4.36 0.39
N LEU A 61 1.02 4.54 0.46
CA LEU A 61 1.79 5.02 -0.68
C LEU A 61 1.72 4.03 -1.86
N TRP A 62 1.77 2.73 -1.59
CA TRP A 62 1.65 1.71 -2.62
C TRP A 62 0.26 1.71 -3.28
N GLU A 63 -0.79 1.87 -2.50
CA GLU A 63 -2.15 2.04 -3.02
C GLU A 63 -2.28 3.28 -3.90
N LEU A 64 -1.76 4.44 -3.47
CA LEU A 64 -1.77 5.66 -4.30
C LEU A 64 -1.01 5.49 -5.60
N TYR A 65 0.15 4.83 -5.56
CA TYR A 65 0.92 4.54 -6.75
C TYR A 65 0.14 3.66 -7.72
N LEU A 66 -0.46 2.57 -7.25
CA LEU A 66 -1.28 1.68 -8.09
C LEU A 66 -2.47 2.43 -8.69
N PHE A 67 -3.15 3.25 -7.89
CA PHE A 67 -4.23 4.09 -8.39
C PHE A 67 -3.78 5.03 -9.51
N ALA A 68 -2.69 5.77 -9.29
CA ALA A 68 -2.12 6.69 -10.28
C ALA A 68 -1.70 5.94 -11.54
N TYR A 69 -1.06 4.78 -11.40
CA TYR A 69 -0.66 3.93 -12.52
C TYR A 69 -1.85 3.46 -13.35
N LEU A 70 -2.89 2.92 -12.71
CA LEU A 70 -4.12 2.49 -13.41
C LEU A 70 -4.79 3.66 -14.13
N LYS A 71 -4.86 4.82 -13.47
CA LYS A 71 -5.41 6.04 -14.03
C LYS A 71 -4.62 6.52 -15.26
N GLU A 72 -3.29 6.48 -15.21
CA GLU A 72 -2.43 6.85 -16.33
C GLU A 72 -2.60 5.92 -17.53
N LEU A 73 -2.86 4.64 -17.28
CA LEU A 73 -3.23 3.67 -18.33
C LEU A 73 -4.67 3.87 -18.87
N GLY A 74 -5.43 4.83 -18.35
CA GLY A 74 -6.82 5.06 -18.72
C GLY A 74 -7.80 4.02 -18.15
N LEU A 75 -7.36 3.18 -17.22
CA LEU A 75 -8.18 2.14 -16.61
C LEU A 75 -9.00 2.74 -15.46
N ARG A 76 -10.31 2.48 -15.48
CA ARG A 76 -11.23 2.99 -14.47
C ARG A 76 -11.38 1.99 -13.34
N ASN A 77 -11.08 2.46 -12.12
CA ASN A 77 -11.32 1.70 -10.92
C ASN A 77 -12.79 1.81 -10.47
N ASP A 78 -13.37 0.68 -10.09
CA ASP A 78 -14.68 0.58 -9.47
C ASP A 78 -14.56 0.58 -7.94
N PHE A 79 -14.90 1.70 -7.33
CA PHE A 79 -14.86 1.89 -5.88
C PHE A 79 -16.20 1.53 -5.19
N SER A 80 -17.14 0.87 -5.87
CA SER A 80 -18.45 0.53 -5.31
C SER A 80 -18.38 -0.58 -4.25
N TYR A 81 -17.25 -1.27 -4.16
CA TYR A 81 -17.00 -2.38 -3.23
C TYR A 81 -15.89 -2.00 -2.25
N ASP A 82 -15.86 -2.63 -1.08
CA ASP A 82 -14.85 -2.42 -0.03
C ASP A 82 -13.57 -3.24 -0.24
N ALA A 83 -13.66 -4.33 -1.02
CA ALA A 83 -12.55 -5.19 -1.38
C ALA A 83 -12.81 -5.87 -2.73
N PRO A 84 -11.77 -6.29 -3.46
CA PRO A 84 -10.34 -6.00 -3.23
C PRO A 84 -10.03 -4.51 -3.47
N ASP A 85 -8.80 -4.07 -3.16
CA ASP A 85 -8.44 -2.65 -3.16
C ASP A 85 -8.78 -1.94 -4.48
N PHE A 86 -8.49 -2.62 -5.61
CA PHE A 86 -8.83 -2.15 -6.95
C PHE A 86 -9.60 -3.20 -7.76
N ILE A 87 -10.60 -2.73 -8.49
CA ILE A 87 -11.46 -3.50 -9.37
C ILE A 87 -11.53 -2.77 -10.71
N VAL A 88 -11.00 -3.38 -11.76
CA VAL A 88 -11.03 -2.84 -13.12
C VAL A 88 -11.96 -3.73 -13.94
N ASN A 89 -13.11 -3.20 -14.37
CA ASN A 89 -14.12 -3.98 -15.07
C ASN A 89 -13.76 -4.26 -16.54
N GLU A 90 -12.94 -3.41 -17.16
CA GLU A 90 -12.46 -3.55 -18.54
C GLU A 90 -10.95 -3.21 -18.56
N PRO A 91 -10.05 -4.15 -18.90
CA PRO A 91 -10.27 -5.49 -19.47
C PRO A 91 -10.73 -6.58 -18.48
N GLY A 92 -10.97 -6.26 -17.20
CA GLY A 92 -11.53 -7.21 -16.23
C GLY A 92 -10.47 -7.88 -15.35
N PHE A 93 -10.02 -7.22 -14.29
CA PHE A 93 -9.12 -7.78 -13.28
C PHE A 93 -9.31 -7.07 -11.92
N CYS A 94 -8.77 -7.68 -10.87
CA CYS A 94 -8.76 -7.11 -9.53
C CYS A 94 -7.33 -7.05 -9.01
N ILE A 95 -7.02 -6.07 -8.15
CA ILE A 95 -5.73 -5.96 -7.45
C ILE A 95 -5.99 -5.86 -5.95
N GLU A 96 -5.31 -6.70 -5.18
CA GLU A 96 -5.11 -6.52 -3.75
C GLU A 96 -3.70 -5.96 -3.52
N ALA A 97 -3.61 -4.70 -3.13
CA ALA A 97 -2.38 -3.98 -2.89
C ALA A 97 -1.70 -4.55 -1.63
N THR A 98 -0.73 -5.45 -1.82
CA THR A 98 0.01 -6.01 -0.68
C THR A 98 1.43 -5.52 -0.68
N ILE A 99 1.96 -5.29 0.51
CA ILE A 99 3.37 -5.05 0.73
C ILE A 99 3.93 -6.06 1.73
N ALA A 100 5.18 -6.47 1.55
CA ALA A 100 5.88 -7.34 2.50
C ALA A 100 6.57 -6.49 3.57
N LEU A 101 5.82 -6.07 4.59
CA LEU A 101 6.40 -5.34 5.71
C LEU A 101 7.39 -6.21 6.50
N PRO A 102 8.42 -5.60 7.13
CA PRO A 102 9.23 -6.27 8.14
C PRO A 102 8.36 -6.87 9.25
N ALA A 103 8.87 -7.91 9.93
CA ALA A 103 8.16 -8.51 11.05
C ALA A 103 7.90 -7.48 12.17
N GLN A 104 6.83 -7.66 12.92
CA GLN A 104 6.47 -6.74 14.01
C GLN A 104 7.62 -6.64 15.03
N GLY A 105 8.15 -5.42 15.24
CA GLY A 105 9.29 -5.15 16.12
C GLY A 105 10.66 -5.18 15.43
N ALA A 106 10.75 -5.54 14.15
CA ALA A 106 11.97 -5.37 13.36
C ALA A 106 12.14 -3.91 12.91
N PRO A 107 13.37 -3.45 12.63
CA PRO A 107 13.60 -2.13 12.04
C PRO A 107 12.78 -1.97 10.75
N GLY A 108 12.11 -0.83 10.61
CA GLY A 108 11.39 -0.47 9.38
C GLY A 108 12.36 -0.33 8.20
N ALA A 109 11.82 -0.16 6.98
CA ALA A 109 12.66 0.02 5.80
C ALA A 109 13.39 1.38 5.75
N HIS A 110 13.26 2.19 6.80
CA HIS A 110 13.81 3.53 6.92
C HIS A 110 14.99 3.53 7.91
N GLY A 111 16.05 4.27 7.57
CA GLY A 111 17.19 4.48 8.47
C GLY A 111 18.27 3.40 8.43
N PHE A 112 18.33 2.56 7.38
CA PHE A 112 19.43 1.60 7.21
C PHE A 112 20.79 2.29 7.14
N SER A 113 21.70 1.84 8.00
CA SER A 113 23.12 2.15 7.99
C SER A 113 23.92 0.97 7.45
N THR A 114 25.19 1.18 7.12
CA THR A 114 26.12 0.09 6.77
C THR A 114 26.30 -0.95 7.87
N GLU A 115 25.96 -0.62 9.13
CA GLU A 115 26.06 -1.54 10.27
C GLU A 115 24.91 -2.56 10.31
N ASP A 116 23.81 -2.26 9.62
CA ASP A 116 22.62 -3.11 9.52
C ASP A 116 22.74 -4.19 8.42
N MET A 117 23.89 -4.22 7.72
CA MET A 117 24.13 -5.22 6.68
C MET A 117 24.21 -6.63 7.30
N PRO A 118 23.51 -7.62 6.73
CA PRO A 118 23.54 -8.98 7.25
C PRO A 118 24.96 -9.52 7.29
N ARG A 119 25.43 -9.88 8.48
CA ARG A 119 26.74 -10.53 8.65
C ARG A 119 26.73 -12.00 8.24
N ASP A 120 25.55 -12.63 8.28
CA ASP A 120 25.30 -13.99 7.82
C ASP A 120 24.19 -13.99 6.76
N PHE A 121 24.62 -14.03 5.51
CA PHE A 121 23.73 -14.05 4.35
C PHE A 121 22.90 -15.34 4.24
N ASN A 122 23.40 -16.48 4.75
CA ASN A 122 22.66 -17.74 4.67
C ASN A 122 21.45 -17.72 5.61
N LYS A 123 21.67 -17.28 6.86
CA LYS A 123 20.58 -17.12 7.82
C LYS A 123 19.58 -16.06 7.35
N PHE A 124 20.07 -14.92 6.87
CA PHE A 124 19.23 -13.85 6.30
C PHE A 124 18.36 -14.36 5.14
N ASN A 125 18.95 -15.09 4.20
CA ASN A 125 18.23 -15.63 3.04
C ASN A 125 17.19 -16.68 3.46
N SER A 126 17.50 -17.52 4.46
CA SER A 126 16.56 -18.51 4.99
C SER A 126 15.35 -17.83 5.64
N GLU A 127 15.56 -16.82 6.49
CA GLU A 127 14.50 -16.06 7.15
C GLU A 127 13.65 -15.26 6.14
N ALA A 128 14.28 -14.67 5.13
CA ALA A 128 13.60 -13.99 4.03
C ALA A 128 12.72 -14.96 3.23
N SER A 129 13.22 -16.15 2.91
CA SER A 129 12.50 -17.19 2.17
C SER A 129 11.26 -17.68 2.93
N ILE A 130 11.38 -17.88 4.24
CA ILE A 130 10.25 -18.24 5.10
C ILE A 130 9.20 -17.11 5.13
N ARG A 131 9.64 -15.85 5.31
CA ARG A 131 8.73 -14.69 5.32
C ARG A 131 7.96 -14.55 4.00
N LEU A 132 8.64 -14.69 2.87
CA LEU A 132 8.03 -14.66 1.54
C LEU A 132 7.03 -15.82 1.36
N SER A 133 7.40 -17.03 1.78
CA SER A 133 6.54 -18.21 1.70
C SER A 133 5.27 -18.04 2.54
N ASN A 134 5.38 -17.52 3.76
CA ASN A 134 4.24 -17.24 4.63
C ASN A 134 3.32 -16.17 4.04
N SER A 135 3.89 -15.09 3.49
CA SER A 135 3.12 -14.06 2.78
C SER A 135 2.34 -14.66 1.61
N PHE A 136 3.00 -15.45 0.76
CA PHE A 136 2.39 -16.13 -0.37
C PHE A 136 1.26 -17.09 0.06
N ILE A 137 1.50 -17.98 1.03
CA ILE A 137 0.50 -18.93 1.52
C ILE A 137 -0.73 -18.19 2.09
N SER A 138 -0.50 -17.12 2.85
CA SER A 138 -1.58 -16.32 3.43
C SER A 138 -2.44 -15.64 2.36
N LYS A 139 -1.81 -15.12 1.29
CA LYS A 139 -2.48 -14.53 0.12
C LYS A 139 -3.29 -15.58 -0.64
N VAL A 140 -2.71 -16.75 -0.93
CA VAL A 140 -3.42 -17.86 -1.61
C VAL A 140 -4.63 -18.32 -0.79
N LYS A 141 -4.50 -18.39 0.54
CA LYS A 141 -5.62 -18.71 1.42
C LYS A 141 -6.73 -17.66 1.31
N LYS A 142 -6.40 -16.36 1.42
CA LYS A 142 -7.37 -15.26 1.28
C LYS A 142 -8.06 -15.26 -0.09
N LEU A 143 -7.32 -15.51 -1.17
CA LEU A 143 -7.86 -15.68 -2.52
C LEU A 143 -8.93 -16.77 -2.53
N ARG A 144 -8.61 -17.97 -2.02
CA ARG A 144 -9.51 -19.12 -2.06
C ARG A 144 -10.71 -19.00 -1.11
N SER A 145 -10.52 -18.38 0.07
CA SER A 145 -11.54 -18.35 1.12
C SER A 145 -12.41 -17.10 1.11
N ARG A 146 -11.94 -15.99 0.53
CA ARG A 146 -12.64 -14.70 0.54
C ARG A 146 -12.83 -14.17 -0.88
N TYR A 147 -11.75 -13.81 -1.57
CA TYR A 147 -11.88 -13.05 -2.82
C TYR A 147 -12.58 -13.83 -3.93
N SER A 148 -12.38 -15.15 -4.04
CA SER A 148 -13.08 -16.00 -5.02
C SER A 148 -14.59 -16.10 -4.82
N GLN A 149 -15.09 -15.75 -3.62
CA GLN A 149 -16.51 -15.78 -3.29
C GLN A 149 -17.19 -14.42 -3.54
N LEU A 150 -16.42 -13.37 -3.81
CA LEU A 150 -16.94 -12.02 -4.03
C LEU A 150 -17.49 -11.89 -5.46
N PRO A 151 -18.74 -11.40 -5.65
CA PRO A 151 -19.35 -11.24 -6.97
C PRO A 151 -18.50 -10.42 -7.95
N GLN A 152 -17.88 -9.35 -7.45
CA GLN A 152 -17.04 -8.43 -8.23
C GLN A 152 -15.75 -9.09 -8.75
N CYS A 153 -15.28 -10.15 -8.10
CA CYS A 153 -14.06 -10.89 -8.48
C CYS A 153 -14.35 -12.08 -9.41
N LYS A 154 -15.62 -12.40 -9.66
CA LYS A 154 -15.99 -13.55 -10.49
C LYS A 154 -15.47 -13.36 -11.92
N GLU A 155 -14.82 -14.40 -12.45
CA GLU A 155 -14.21 -14.41 -13.80
C GLU A 155 -13.15 -13.32 -14.04
N LYS A 156 -12.66 -12.68 -12.98
CA LYS A 156 -11.57 -11.69 -13.04
C LYS A 156 -10.32 -12.28 -12.39
N PRO A 157 -9.14 -12.20 -13.04
CA PRO A 157 -7.88 -12.51 -12.39
C PRO A 157 -7.66 -11.58 -11.18
N LEU A 158 -7.25 -12.14 -10.05
CA LEU A 158 -6.79 -11.37 -8.89
C LEU A 158 -5.26 -11.28 -8.90
N LEU A 159 -4.75 -10.06 -8.96
CA LEU A 159 -3.34 -9.74 -8.81
C LEU A 159 -3.06 -9.35 -7.36
N SER A 160 -1.99 -9.87 -6.78
CA SER A 160 -1.52 -9.46 -5.46
C SER A 160 -0.02 -9.20 -5.53
N PRO A 161 0.37 -8.03 -6.07
CA PRO A 161 1.78 -7.65 -6.22
C PRO A 161 2.51 -7.57 -4.87
#